data_AF-A0A928R242-F1
#
_entry.id   AF-A0A928R242-F1
#
_cell.length_a   1.000
_cell.length_b   1.000
_cell.length_c   1.000
_cell.angle_alpha   90.00
_cell.angle_beta   90.00
_cell.angle_gamma   90.00
#
_symmetry.space_group_name_H-M   'P 1'
#
loop_
_entity.id
_entity.type
_entity.pdbx_description
1 polymer ?
#
loop_
_entity_poly.entity_id
_entity_poly.type
_entity_poly.pdbx_seq_one_letter_code
_entity_poly.pdbx_strand_id
1 'polypeptide(L)'
;MIDIKNLTKRYGSLVVLDDITETIEDGEKVVIIGPSGSGKSTLLRCLNCMEDPTSGSIIFNGEDLADMKVNINHARRHIGMVFQQFNLFNNMTVLQNIMLAPVRVGIEDLNAAKRKNVVITIKNLFRKEKEPLLPLPMGRKELKVKAEETARTLLRRIGLEEKADAYPATLS
;
A
#
# COMPACT_ATOMS: atom_id res chain seq x y z
N MET A 1 -3.88 9.25 11.97
CA MET A 1 -3.95 10.69 11.63
C MET A 1 -3.11 10.95 10.38
N ILE A 2 -3.56 11.82 9.48
CA ILE A 2 -2.80 12.32 8.33
C ILE A 2 -2.69 13.84 8.46
N ASP A 3 -1.50 14.39 8.34
CA ASP A 3 -1.25 15.82 8.50
C ASP A 3 -0.53 16.38 7.26
N ILE A 4 -1.21 17.28 6.54
CA ILE A 4 -0.76 17.91 5.30
C ILE A 4 -0.29 19.31 5.65
N LYS A 5 0.97 19.65 5.33
CA LYS A 5 1.53 20.98 5.62
C LYS A 5 2.03 21.65 4.36
N ASN A 6 1.44 22.81 4.06
CA ASN A 6 1.88 23.72 3.00
C ASN A 6 2.10 23.02 1.65
N LEU A 7 1.24 22.04 1.34
CA LEU A 7 1.41 21.13 0.22
C LEU A 7 1.19 21.87 -1.10
N THR A 8 2.24 21.92 -1.92
CA THR A 8 2.21 22.54 -3.23
C THR A 8 2.64 21.53 -4.28
N LYS A 9 1.93 21.50 -5.41
CA LYS A 9 2.28 20.69 -6.58
C LYS A 9 2.21 21.53 -7.84
N ARG A 10 3.32 21.58 -8.56
CA ARG A 10 3.49 22.25 -9.84
C ARG A 10 3.85 21.26 -10.93
N TYR A 11 3.35 21.51 -12.13
CA TYR A 11 3.77 20.84 -13.36
C TYR A 11 4.32 21.92 -14.31
N GLY A 12 5.64 22.06 -14.36
CA GLY A 12 6.27 23.22 -15.00
C GLY A 12 5.84 24.52 -14.33
N SER A 13 5.25 25.43 -15.10
CA SER A 13 4.73 26.71 -14.59
C SER A 13 3.32 26.63 -13.98
N LEU A 14 2.58 25.55 -14.22
CA LEU A 14 1.21 25.40 -13.76
C LEU A 14 1.18 24.96 -12.28
N VAL A 15 0.52 25.75 -11.44
CA VAL A 15 0.23 25.40 -10.04
C VAL A 15 -1.09 24.64 -9.99
N VAL A 16 -1.05 23.40 -9.50
CA VAL A 16 -2.24 22.53 -9.40
C VAL A 16 -2.73 22.44 -7.96
N LEU A 17 -1.79 22.33 -7.00
CA LEU A 17 -2.07 22.45 -5.57
C LEU A 17 -1.24 23.64 -5.06
N ASP A 18 -1.88 24.55 -4.32
CA ASP A 18 -1.27 25.79 -3.84
C ASP A 18 -1.46 25.88 -2.33
N ASP A 19 -0.36 25.66 -1.59
CA ASP A 19 -0.28 25.82 -0.13
C ASP A 19 -1.39 25.13 0.69
N ILE A 20 -1.73 23.88 0.36
CA ILE A 20 -2.79 23.15 1.05
C ILE A 20 -2.30 22.68 2.42
N THR A 21 -3.01 23.05 3.47
CA THR A 21 -2.77 22.58 4.85
C THR A 21 -4.08 22.01 5.41
N GLU A 22 -4.03 20.79 5.90
CA GLU A 22 -5.20 20.09 6.46
C GLU A 22 -4.76 18.95 7.37
N THR A 23 -5.53 18.68 8.41
CA THR A 23 -5.30 17.55 9.31
C THR A 23 -6.53 16.65 9.32
N ILE A 24 -6.34 15.38 8.98
CA ILE A 24 -7.39 14.36 8.96
C ILE A 24 -7.19 13.43 10.14
N GLU A 25 -8.18 13.41 11.03
CA GLU A 25 -8.14 12.65 12.27
C GLU A 25 -8.47 11.16 12.06
N ASP A 26 -8.06 10.31 13.02
CA ASP A 26 -8.35 8.89 12.92
C ASP A 26 -9.86 8.59 12.97
N GLY A 27 -10.35 7.89 11.95
CA GLY A 27 -11.77 7.57 11.79
C GLY A 27 -12.60 8.68 11.14
N GLU A 28 -11.99 9.81 10.81
CA GLU A 28 -12.67 10.91 10.11
C GLU A 28 -13.04 10.52 8.67
N LYS A 29 -14.18 11.04 8.22
CA LYS A 29 -14.69 10.85 6.85
C LYS A 29 -14.70 12.20 6.15
N VAL A 30 -13.73 12.42 5.28
CA VAL A 30 -13.55 13.69 4.56
C VAL A 30 -14.04 13.55 3.12
N VAL A 31 -14.73 14.57 2.62
CA VAL A 31 -15.16 14.66 1.22
C VAL A 31 -14.53 15.89 0.59
N ILE A 32 -13.80 15.69 -0.52
CA ILE A 32 -13.18 16.77 -1.28
C ILE A 32 -14.05 17.06 -2.51
N ILE A 33 -14.59 18.27 -2.60
CA ILE A 33 -15.49 18.72 -3.68
C ILE A 33 -14.86 19.88 -4.44
N GLY A 34 -15.06 19.94 -5.75
CA GLY A 34 -14.58 21.04 -6.59
C GLY A 34 -14.80 20.77 -8.08
N PRO A 35 -14.71 21.79 -8.95
CA PRO A 35 -14.91 21.65 -10.39
C PRO A 35 -13.89 20.71 -11.04
N SER A 36 -14.17 20.23 -12.26
CA SER A 36 -13.18 19.45 -13.01
C SER A 36 -11.88 20.26 -13.18
N GLY A 37 -10.73 19.60 -13.04
CA GLY A 37 -9.41 20.26 -13.12
C GLY A 37 -8.94 20.96 -11.83
N SER A 38 -9.73 21.00 -10.75
CA SER A 38 -9.35 21.67 -9.50
C SER A 38 -8.28 20.96 -8.65
N GLY A 39 -7.54 19.99 -9.21
CA GLY A 39 -6.45 19.31 -8.50
C GLY A 39 -6.84 18.18 -7.54
N LYS A 40 -8.13 17.82 -7.39
CA LYS A 40 -8.57 16.76 -6.43
C LYS A 40 -7.83 15.43 -6.58
N SER A 41 -7.76 14.92 -7.82
CA SER A 41 -7.06 13.66 -8.09
C SER A 41 -5.56 13.80 -7.85
N THR A 42 -4.99 14.98 -8.09
CA THR A 42 -3.58 15.27 -7.78
C THR A 42 -3.34 15.25 -6.28
N LEU A 43 -4.22 15.86 -5.47
CA LEU A 43 -4.15 15.83 -4.02
C LEU A 43 -4.19 14.38 -3.48
N LEU A 44 -5.16 13.57 -3.92
CA LEU A 44 -5.24 12.16 -3.50
C LEU A 44 -4.01 11.35 -3.91
N ARG A 45 -3.41 11.65 -5.06
CA ARG A 45 -2.16 11.00 -5.51
C ARG A 45 -0.96 11.42 -4.68
N CYS A 46 -0.88 12.70 -4.28
CA CYS A 46 0.16 13.19 -3.37
C CYS A 46 0.04 12.55 -1.99
N LEU A 47 -1.18 12.39 -1.45
CA LEU A 47 -1.41 11.72 -0.16
C LEU A 47 -0.88 10.28 -0.09
N ASN A 48 -0.84 9.59 -1.22
CA ASN A 48 -0.28 8.24 -1.33
C ASN A 48 1.14 8.24 -1.96
N CYS A 49 1.75 9.42 -2.09
CA CYS A 49 3.02 9.72 -2.78
C CYS A 49 3.18 9.02 -4.13
N MET A 50 2.10 8.88 -4.89
CA MET A 50 2.16 8.47 -6.29
C MET A 50 2.55 9.64 -7.20
N GLU A 51 2.37 10.85 -6.68
CA GLU A 51 2.86 12.10 -7.25
C GLU A 51 3.65 12.81 -6.15
N ASP A 52 4.94 13.07 -6.40
CA ASP A 52 5.75 13.78 -5.42
C ASP A 52 5.29 15.24 -5.35
N PRO A 53 5.04 15.80 -4.15
CA PRO A 53 4.79 17.23 -4.03
C PRO A 53 6.01 18.03 -4.48
N THR A 54 5.78 19.24 -4.97
CA THR A 54 6.86 20.18 -5.29
C THR A 54 7.44 20.80 -4.02
N SER A 55 6.60 21.05 -3.02
CA SER A 55 7.00 21.47 -1.67
C SER A 55 5.90 21.13 -0.65
N GLY A 56 6.25 21.27 0.62
CA GLY A 56 5.39 20.86 1.74
C GLY A 56 5.68 19.42 2.18
N SER A 57 4.93 18.94 3.16
CA SER A 57 5.11 17.61 3.77
C SER A 57 3.78 16.91 3.98
N ILE A 58 3.79 15.58 3.97
CA ILE A 58 2.61 14.74 4.24
C ILE A 58 2.99 13.76 5.33
N ILE A 59 2.55 14.03 6.55
CA ILE A 59 2.90 13.23 7.71
C ILE A 59 1.83 12.16 7.93
N PHE A 60 2.25 10.90 7.95
CA PHE A 60 1.39 9.76 8.24
C PHE A 60 2.13 8.78 9.16
N ASN A 61 1.48 8.39 10.26
CA ASN A 61 2.08 7.55 11.31
C ASN A 61 3.44 8.08 11.84
N GLY A 62 3.60 9.41 11.88
CA GLY A 62 4.83 10.07 12.35
C GLY A 62 5.97 10.14 11.32
N GLU A 63 5.77 9.62 10.11
CA GLU A 63 6.74 9.69 9.01
C GLU A 63 6.26 10.68 7.94
N ASP A 64 7.16 11.51 7.40
CA ASP A 64 6.87 12.33 6.22
C ASP A 64 6.99 11.48 4.96
N LEU A 65 5.85 11.20 4.32
CA LEU A 65 5.79 10.34 3.15
C LEU A 65 6.54 10.91 1.94
N ALA A 66 6.77 12.22 1.90
CA ALA A 66 7.52 12.89 0.84
C ALA A 66 9.05 12.88 1.07
N ASP A 67 9.53 12.46 2.25
CA ASP A 67 10.98 12.35 2.52
C ASP A 67 11.56 11.11 1.81
N MET A 68 12.63 11.32 1.03
CA MET A 68 13.36 10.25 0.33
C MET A 68 13.92 9.16 1.27
N LYS A 69 14.09 9.46 2.57
CA LYS A 69 14.54 8.49 3.58
C LYS A 69 13.45 7.50 3.96
N VAL A 70 12.18 7.86 3.75
CA VAL A 70 11.04 7.01 4.09
C VAL A 70 10.85 5.94 3.03
N ASN A 71 10.70 4.69 3.47
CA ASN A 71 10.36 3.61 2.57
C ASN A 71 8.87 3.67 2.22
N ILE A 72 8.54 4.39 1.15
CA ILE A 72 7.15 4.60 0.74
C ILE A 72 6.39 3.29 0.51
N ASN A 73 7.04 2.23 0.05
CA ASN A 73 6.39 0.93 -0.16
C ASN A 73 5.97 0.28 1.17
N HIS A 74 6.68 0.56 2.26
CA HIS A 74 6.30 0.11 3.59
C HIS A 74 5.13 0.94 4.13
N ALA A 75 5.18 2.27 3.98
CA ALA A 75 4.08 3.16 4.37
C ALA A 75 2.77 2.79 3.64
N ARG A 76 2.84 2.53 2.32
CA ARG A 76 1.71 2.10 1.49
C ARG A 76 1.04 0.80 1.93
N ARG A 77 1.69 -0.04 2.74
CA ARG A 77 1.02 -1.23 3.33
C ARG A 77 -0.12 -0.84 4.28
N HIS A 78 -0.15 0.40 4.74
CA HIS A 78 -1.16 0.95 5.64
C HIS A 78 -2.13 1.92 4.95
N ILE A 79 -1.99 2.14 3.63
CA ILE A 79 -2.80 3.09 2.86
C ILE A 79 -3.48 2.33 1.71
N GLY A 80 -4.81 2.36 1.67
CA GLY A 80 -5.60 1.84 0.55
C GLY A 80 -6.01 2.96 -0.39
N MET A 81 -5.85 2.76 -1.71
CA MET A 81 -6.31 3.71 -2.72
C MET A 81 -7.12 3.01 -3.81
N VAL A 82 -8.30 3.56 -4.11
CA VAL A 82 -9.15 3.14 -5.22
C VAL A 82 -9.10 4.23 -6.28
N PHE A 83 -8.70 3.85 -7.50
CA PHE A 83 -8.59 4.78 -8.63
C PHE A 83 -9.93 4.96 -9.33
N GLN A 84 -10.10 6.09 -10.03
CA GLN A 84 -11.27 6.35 -10.85
C GLN A 84 -11.41 5.37 -12.03
N GLN A 85 -10.28 4.95 -12.63
CA GLN A 85 -10.23 3.90 -13.64
C GLN A 85 -9.79 2.59 -12.98
N PHE A 86 -10.44 1.48 -13.32
CA PHE A 86 -10.12 0.17 -12.77
C PHE A 86 -8.78 -0.32 -13.33
N ASN A 87 -7.78 -0.44 -12.44
CA ASN A 87 -6.45 -0.95 -12.77
C ASN A 87 -6.32 -2.44 -12.41
N LEU A 88 -7.26 -3.27 -12.85
CA LEU A 88 -7.19 -4.72 -12.66
C LEU A 88 -6.24 -5.36 -13.69
N PHE A 89 -5.55 -6.42 -13.29
CA PHE A 89 -4.72 -7.23 -14.18
C PHE A 89 -5.61 -8.12 -15.03
N ASN A 90 -5.74 -7.79 -16.32
CA ASN A 90 -6.61 -8.49 -17.27
C ASN A 90 -6.21 -9.96 -17.52
N ASN A 91 -4.95 -10.32 -17.26
CA ASN A 91 -4.42 -11.67 -17.38
C ASN A 91 -4.54 -12.49 -16.08
N MET A 92 -5.28 -11.98 -15.08
CA MET A 92 -5.54 -12.65 -13.81
C MET A 92 -7.04 -12.69 -13.55
N THR A 93 -7.52 -13.73 -12.85
CA THR A 93 -8.91 -13.77 -12.38
C THR A 93 -9.17 -12.71 -11.32
N VAL A 94 -10.44 -12.46 -10.99
CA VAL A 94 -10.82 -11.56 -9.87
C VAL A 94 -10.17 -12.01 -8.57
N LEU A 95 -10.23 -13.31 -8.26
CA LEU A 95 -9.63 -13.88 -7.06
C LEU A 95 -8.10 -13.66 -7.04
N GLN A 96 -7.43 -13.90 -8.17
CA GLN A 96 -5.99 -13.70 -8.29
C GLN A 96 -5.59 -12.23 -8.13
N ASN A 97 -6.38 -11.29 -8.67
CA ASN A 97 -6.18 -9.85 -8.48
C ASN A 97 -6.22 -9.47 -6.99
N ILE A 98 -7.20 -9.98 -6.24
CA ILE A 98 -7.34 -9.71 -4.79
C ILE A 98 -6.18 -10.33 -4.00
N MET A 99 -5.79 -11.56 -4.35
CA MET A 99 -4.71 -12.29 -3.65
C MET A 99 -3.31 -11.74 -3.93
N LEU A 100 -3.11 -11.04 -5.05
CA LEU A 100 -1.78 -10.68 -5.56
C LEU A 100 -0.92 -9.95 -4.52
N ALA A 101 -1.42 -8.85 -3.96
CA ALA A 101 -0.65 -8.04 -3.02
C ALA A 101 -0.37 -8.77 -1.68
N PRO A 102 -1.37 -9.38 -0.98
CA PRO A 102 -1.12 -10.13 0.25
C PRO A 102 -0.11 -11.28 0.08
N VAL A 103 -0.20 -12.04 -1.01
CA VAL A 103 0.72 -13.16 -1.27
C VAL A 103 2.12 -12.64 -1.57
N ARG A 104 2.24 -11.60 -2.41
CA ARG A 104 3.55 -11.04 -2.78
C ARG A 104 4.27 -10.47 -1.55
N VAL A 105 3.60 -9.64 -0.77
CA VAL A 105 4.16 -9.03 0.44
C VAL A 105 4.56 -10.11 1.45
N GLY A 106 3.70 -11.10 1.68
CA GLY A 106 4.02 -12.20 2.61
C GLY A 106 5.23 -13.03 2.16
N ILE A 107 5.41 -13.26 0.87
CA ILE A 107 6.60 -13.97 0.34
C ILE A 107 7.86 -13.11 0.51
N GLU A 108 7.79 -11.81 0.26
CA GLU A 108 8.89 -10.88 0.47
C GLU A 108 9.34 -10.88 1.94
N ASP A 109 8.39 -10.77 2.88
CA ASP A 109 8.67 -10.78 4.32
C ASP A 109 9.26 -12.13 4.78
N LEU A 110 8.73 -13.25 4.28
CA LEU A 110 9.28 -14.59 4.55
C LEU A 110 10.73 -14.72 4.07
N ASN A 111 11.01 -14.25 2.84
CA ASN A 111 12.37 -14.31 2.29
C ASN A 111 13.33 -13.39 3.06
N ALA A 112 12.86 -12.21 3.49
CA ALA A 112 13.64 -11.29 4.31
C ALA A 112 13.99 -11.89 5.67
N ALA A 113 13.02 -12.52 6.36
CA ALA A 113 13.24 -13.20 7.63
C ALA A 113 14.25 -14.35 7.50
N LYS A 114 14.13 -15.17 6.44
CA LYS A 114 15.10 -16.25 6.16
C LYS A 114 16.52 -15.72 5.97
N ARG A 115 16.69 -14.65 5.16
CA ARG A 115 18.01 -14.03 4.94
C ARG A 115 18.61 -13.51 6.24
N LYS A 116 17.82 -12.83 7.08
CA LYS A 116 18.26 -12.36 8.40
C LYS A 116 18.68 -13.52 9.31
N ASN A 117 17.91 -14.60 9.34
CA ASN A 117 18.24 -15.78 10.15
C ASN A 117 19.55 -16.46 9.70
N VAL A 118 19.86 -16.48 8.40
CA VAL A 118 21.16 -16.96 7.91
C VAL A 118 22.29 -16.10 8.46
N VAL A 119 22.15 -14.77 8.40
CA VAL A 119 23.15 -13.84 8.95
C VAL A 119 23.32 -14.01 10.46
N ILE A 120 22.22 -14.12 11.22
CA ILE A 120 22.26 -14.35 12.67
C ILE A 120 22.96 -15.68 12.98
N THR A 121 22.64 -16.74 12.24
CA THR A 121 23.28 -18.05 12.39
C THR A 121 24.79 -17.97 12.19
N ILE A 122 25.25 -17.27 11.14
CA ILE A 122 26.69 -17.08 10.89
C ILE A 122 27.34 -16.26 12.01
N LYS A 123 26.71 -15.16 12.45
CA LYS A 123 27.23 -14.34 13.56
C LYS A 123 27.31 -15.14 14.86
N ASN A 124 26.35 -16.01 15.12
CA ASN A 124 26.29 -16.87 16.30
C ASN A 124 27.39 -17.93 16.34
N LEU A 125 28.07 -18.24 15.23
CA LEU A 125 29.25 -19.12 15.23
C LEU A 125 30.44 -18.46 15.94
N PHE A 126 30.51 -17.12 15.95
CA PHE A 126 31.64 -16.35 16.48
C PHE A 126 31.30 -15.57 17.76
N ARG A 127 30.04 -15.60 18.21
CA ARG A 127 29.59 -14.94 19.45
C ARG A 127 29.53 -15.92 20.62
N LYS A 128 29.99 -15.48 21.80
CA LYS A 128 29.82 -16.23 23.06
C LYS A 128 28.36 -16.34 23.47
N GLU A 129 27.60 -15.26 23.33
CA GLU A 129 26.15 -15.24 23.57
C GLU A 129 25.40 -15.25 22.24
N LYS A 130 24.52 -16.24 22.07
CA LYS A 130 23.79 -16.45 20.81
C LYS A 130 22.54 -15.58 20.77
N GLU A 131 22.38 -14.85 19.68
CA GLU A 131 21.16 -14.10 19.39
C GLU A 131 20.06 -15.05 18.87
N PRO A 132 18.81 -14.94 19.36
CA PRO A 132 17.73 -15.81 18.92
C PRO A 132 17.36 -15.54 17.46
N LEU A 133 16.98 -16.60 16.75
CA LEU A 133 16.48 -16.48 15.38
C LEU A 133 15.13 -15.78 15.36
N LEU A 134 14.88 -14.99 14.31
CA LEU A 134 13.58 -14.39 14.10
C LEU A 134 12.53 -15.47 13.79
N PRO A 135 11.31 -15.36 14.32
CA PRO A 135 10.23 -16.28 13.95
C PRO A 135 9.97 -16.17 12.45
N LEU A 136 9.84 -17.32 11.79
CA LEU A 136 9.49 -17.35 10.38
C LEU A 136 7.99 -17.07 10.22
N PRO A 137 7.60 -16.16 9.31
CA PRO A 137 6.20 -16.04 8.90
C PRO A 137 5.66 -17.35 8.31
N MET A 138 4.34 -17.38 8.07
CA MET A 138 3.66 -18.50 7.40
C MET A 138 4.37 -18.95 6.13
N GLY A 139 4.33 -20.26 5.86
CA GLY A 139 4.92 -20.83 4.65
C GLY A 139 4.27 -20.32 3.37
N ARG A 140 4.94 -20.45 2.22
CA ARG A 140 4.40 -19.97 0.93
C ARG A 140 3.04 -20.58 0.58
N LYS A 141 2.81 -21.85 0.92
CA LYS A 141 1.52 -22.53 0.70
C LYS A 141 0.44 -21.97 1.62
N GLU A 142 0.74 -21.87 2.91
CA GLU A 142 -0.16 -21.30 3.93
C GLU A 142 -0.55 -19.85 3.61
N LEU A 143 0.41 -19.04 3.15
CA LEU A 143 0.16 -17.66 2.71
C LEU A 143 -0.87 -17.60 1.58
N LYS A 144 -0.75 -18.50 0.59
CA LYS A 144 -1.71 -18.59 -0.52
C LYS A 144 -3.08 -19.02 -0.03
N VAL A 145 -3.15 -20.06 0.81
CA VAL A 145 -4.41 -20.57 1.37
C VAL A 145 -5.12 -19.46 2.16
N LYS A 146 -4.41 -18.79 3.08
CA LYS A 146 -4.96 -17.68 3.86
C LYS A 146 -5.43 -16.51 2.99
N ALA A 147 -4.64 -16.14 1.98
CA ALA A 147 -5.01 -15.07 1.06
C ALA A 147 -6.26 -15.44 0.24
N GLU A 148 -6.38 -16.70 -0.18
CA GLU A 148 -7.56 -17.20 -0.89
C GLU A 148 -8.81 -17.17 0.00
N GLU A 149 -8.73 -17.70 1.23
CA GLU A 149 -9.83 -17.69 2.19
C GLU A 149 -10.31 -16.25 2.48
N THR A 150 -9.37 -15.33 2.67
CA THR A 150 -9.67 -13.92 2.89
C THR A 150 -10.34 -13.30 1.66
N ALA A 151 -9.79 -13.55 0.46
CA ALA A 151 -10.33 -13.02 -0.79
C ALA A 151 -11.74 -13.54 -1.08
N ARG A 152 -12.00 -14.85 -0.87
CA ARG A 152 -13.34 -15.44 -1.00
C ARG A 152 -14.32 -14.86 0.01
N THR A 153 -13.89 -14.66 1.25
CA THR A 153 -14.71 -14.02 2.29
C THR A 153 -15.11 -12.60 1.90
N LEU A 154 -14.17 -11.82 1.35
CA LEU A 154 -14.43 -10.47 0.84
C LEU A 154 -15.43 -10.50 -0.32
N LEU A 155 -15.25 -11.40 -1.29
CA LEU A 155 -16.16 -11.56 -2.43
C LEU A 155 -17.57 -11.95 -1.99
N ARG A 156 -17.68 -12.87 -1.02
CA ARG A 156 -18.98 -13.27 -0.44
C ARG A 156 -19.67 -12.09 0.24
N ARG A 157 -18.93 -11.27 0.99
CA ARG A 157 -19.47 -10.10 1.69
C ARG A 157 -20.09 -9.07 0.73
N ILE A 158 -19.58 -8.99 -0.51
CA ILE A 158 -20.08 -8.09 -1.54
C ILE A 158 -20.99 -8.80 -2.57
N GLY A 159 -21.29 -10.08 -2.39
CA GLY A 159 -22.17 -10.85 -3.28
C GLY A 159 -21.57 -11.21 -4.64
N LEU A 160 -20.24 -11.26 -4.78
CA LEU A 160 -19.53 -11.53 -6.05
C LEU A 160 -18.72 -12.84 -6.02
N GLU A 161 -19.06 -13.79 -5.15
CA GLU A 161 -18.34 -15.07 -5.00
C GLU A 161 -18.30 -15.87 -6.30
N GLU A 162 -19.40 -15.90 -7.07
CA GLU A 162 -19.49 -16.60 -8.36
C GLU A 162 -18.55 -16.01 -9.43
N LYS A 163 -18.11 -14.76 -9.27
CA LYS A 163 -17.19 -14.09 -10.19
C LYS A 163 -15.71 -14.28 -9.82
N ALA A 164 -15.40 -15.05 -8.78
CA ALA A 164 -14.02 -15.26 -8.31
C ALA A 164 -13.07 -15.71 -9.42
N ASP A 165 -13.53 -16.63 -10.27
CA ASP A 165 -12.72 -17.22 -11.34
C ASP A 165 -12.89 -16.51 -12.70
N ALA A 166 -13.72 -15.46 -12.76
CA ALA A 166 -13.89 -14.65 -13.95
C ALA A 166 -12.65 -13.77 -14.20
N TYR A 167 -12.38 -13.46 -15.46
CA TYR A 167 -11.36 -12.49 -15.84
C TYR A 167 -11.98 -11.09 -15.95
N PRO A 168 -11.27 -10.00 -15.58
CA PRO A 168 -11.80 -8.65 -15.67
C PRO A 168 -12.36 -8.29 -17.06
N ALA A 169 -11.72 -8.77 -18.13
CA ALA A 169 -12.17 -8.54 -19.50
C ALA A 169 -13.54 -9.18 -19.83
N THR A 170 -13.98 -10.17 -19.07
CA THR A 170 -15.28 -10.85 -19.26
C THR A 170 -16.36 -10.29 -18.34
N LEU A 171 -16.04 -9.31 -17.51
CA LEU A 171 -17.00 -8.66 -16.61
C LEU A 171 -17.66 -7.51 -17.37
N SER A 172 -18.87 -7.76 -17.87
CA SER A 172 -19.82 -6.74 -18.32
C SER A 172 -20.48 -6.04 -17.13
#